data_AF-A0A6L3N683-F1
#
_entry.id   AF-A0A6L3N683-F1
#
_cell.length_a   1.000
_cell.length_b   1.000
_cell.length_c   1.000
_cell.angle_alpha   90.00
_cell.angle_beta   90.00
_cell.angle_gamma   90.00
#
_symmetry.space_group_name_H-M   'P 1'
#
loop_
_entity.id
_entity.type
_entity.pdbx_description
1 polymer ?
#
loop_
_entity_poly.entity_id
_entity_poly.type
_entity_poly.pdbx_seq_one_letter_code
_entity_poly.pdbx_strand_id
1 'polypeptide(L)'
;MKRLAALLGLSLLTSFAAADGAPGAERVAERFSLELDGSAAYYQLTVPQAVYAASRRGDLGDVRIFNGAGEPVPYSLDAPAAAAVPPSRTPVHWFPL
;
A
#
# COMPACT_ATOMS: atom_id res chain seq x y z
N MET A 1 39.32 27.20 9.69
CA MET A 1 37.93 27.50 10.13
C MET A 1 36.93 27.70 8.99
N LYS A 2 37.32 28.13 7.77
CA LYS A 2 36.38 28.33 6.64
C LYS A 2 35.96 27.05 5.89
N ARG A 3 36.75 25.97 5.95
CA ARG A 3 36.45 24.68 5.29
C ARG A 3 35.46 23.81 6.08
N LEU A 4 35.32 24.06 7.39
CA LEU A 4 34.35 23.38 8.26
C LEU A 4 32.93 23.91 8.07
N ALA A 5 32.77 25.21 7.81
CA ALA A 5 31.47 25.82 7.50
C ALA A 5 30.89 25.35 6.15
N ALA A 6 31.76 24.98 5.19
CA ALA A 6 31.33 24.46 3.89
C ALA A 6 30.81 23.01 3.96
N LEU A 7 31.22 22.24 4.98
CA LEU A 7 30.75 20.86 5.17
C LEU A 7 29.43 20.78 5.95
N LEU A 8 29.09 21.79 6.74
CA LEU A 8 27.81 21.85 7.48
C LEU A 8 26.63 22.30 6.60
N GLY A 9 26.89 22.98 5.47
CA GLY A 9 25.85 23.42 4.54
C GLY A 9 25.34 22.33 3.60
N LEU A 10 26.08 21.22 3.44
CA LEU A 10 25.75 20.16 2.49
C LEU A 10 24.91 19.03 3.10
N SER A 11 24.71 19.00 4.42
CA SER A 11 23.89 17.99 5.10
C SER A 11 22.39 18.30 5.13
N LEU A 12 21.96 19.46 4.63
CA LEU A 12 20.56 19.90 4.65
C LEU A 12 19.73 19.44 3.43
N LEU A 13 20.33 18.72 2.47
CA LEU A 13 19.69 18.39 1.19
C LEU A 13 19.24 16.93 1.04
N THR A 14 19.44 16.05 2.03
CA THR A 14 19.21 14.61 1.84
C THR A 14 17.99 14.03 2.55
N SER A 15 17.12 14.85 3.15
CA SER A 15 15.86 14.35 3.72
C SER A 15 14.64 14.75 2.88
N PHE A 16 14.69 14.49 1.58
CA PHE A 16 13.47 14.21 0.84
C PHE A 16 13.23 12.71 0.97
N ALA A 17 12.81 12.27 2.17
CA ALA A 17 12.12 11.01 2.26
C ALA A 17 10.93 11.17 1.32
N ALA A 18 10.97 10.48 0.18
CA ALA A 18 9.77 10.22 -0.59
C ALA A 18 8.84 9.49 0.37
N ALA A 19 8.02 10.26 1.09
CA ALA A 19 6.78 9.74 1.59
C ALA A 19 6.09 9.26 0.33
N ASP A 20 6.11 7.95 0.12
CA ASP A 20 5.16 7.23 -0.70
C ASP A 20 3.79 7.36 -0.02
N GLY A 21 3.43 8.63 0.22
CA GLY A 21 2.62 9.08 1.32
C GLY A 21 1.21 8.68 0.98
N ALA A 22 0.78 7.57 1.55
CA ALA A 22 -0.62 7.23 1.63
C ALA A 22 -1.35 8.54 2.00
N PRO A 23 -2.31 8.97 1.16
CA PRO A 23 -2.95 10.26 1.36
C PRO A 23 -3.42 10.36 2.81
N GLY A 24 -3.12 11.50 3.45
CA GLY A 24 -3.52 11.75 4.83
C GLY A 24 -5.03 11.54 5.00
N ALA A 25 -5.43 11.22 6.22
CA ALA A 25 -6.79 10.79 6.52
C ALA A 25 -7.87 11.81 6.06
N GLU A 26 -7.50 13.09 5.92
CA GLU A 26 -8.30 14.20 5.37
C GLU A 26 -8.81 13.98 3.93
N ARG A 27 -8.16 13.13 3.13
CA ARG A 27 -8.49 12.90 1.71
C ARG A 27 -9.32 11.63 1.49
N VAL A 28 -9.75 10.97 2.57
CA VAL A 28 -10.57 9.76 2.52
C VAL A 28 -12.04 10.15 2.33
N ALA A 29 -12.68 9.61 1.29
CA ALA A 29 -14.08 9.92 0.97
C ALA A 29 -15.08 9.35 1.99
N GLU A 30 -14.78 8.16 2.54
CA GLU A 30 -15.67 7.44 3.46
C GLU A 30 -14.86 6.66 4.49
N ARG A 31 -15.32 6.61 5.74
CA ARG A 31 -14.65 5.93 6.85
C ARG A 31 -15.56 4.88 7.47
N PHE A 32 -14.98 3.73 7.77
CA PHE A 32 -15.65 2.61 8.43
C PHE A 32 -14.90 2.28 9.72
N SER A 33 -15.62 2.12 10.83
CA SER A 33 -15.01 1.73 12.11
C SER A 33 -14.54 0.28 12.06
N LEU A 34 -13.38 0.04 12.67
CA LEU A 34 -12.84 -1.29 12.90
C LEU A 34 -12.95 -1.60 14.39
N GLU A 35 -13.80 -2.58 14.72
CA GLU A 35 -13.88 -3.14 16.06
C GLU A 35 -12.92 -4.32 16.13
N LEU A 36 -11.96 -4.25 17.05
CA LEU A 36 -10.95 -5.29 17.26
C LEU A 36 -11.21 -5.96 18.61
N ASP A 37 -11.04 -7.29 18.65
CA ASP A 37 -11.11 -8.05 19.88
C ASP A 37 -9.70 -8.33 20.42
N GLY A 38 -9.50 -8.06 21.71
CA GLY A 38 -8.23 -8.25 22.39
C GLY A 38 -7.09 -7.34 21.94
N SER A 39 -5.88 -7.69 22.37
CA SER A 39 -4.64 -7.03 21.98
C SER A 39 -3.72 -8.04 21.30
N ALA A 40 -3.39 -7.76 20.04
CA ALA A 40 -2.51 -8.59 19.22
C ALA A 40 -1.56 -7.72 18.40
N ALA A 41 -0.44 -8.32 17.97
CA ALA A 41 0.50 -7.67 17.05
C ALA A 41 -0.06 -7.52 15.63
N TYR A 42 -0.97 -8.41 15.24
CA TYR A 42 -1.63 -8.43 13.94
C TYR A 42 -3.11 -8.78 14.11
N TYR A 43 -3.94 -8.22 13.24
CA TYR A 43 -5.36 -8.50 13.16
C TYR A 43 -5.72 -8.95 11.75
N GLN A 44 -6.63 -9.91 11.65
CA GLN A 44 -7.22 -10.32 10.39
C GLN A 44 -8.72 -10.06 10.47
N LEU A 45 -9.25 -9.42 9.44
CA LEU A 45 -10.67 -9.08 9.34
C LEU A 45 -11.15 -9.32 7.92
N THR A 46 -12.42 -9.72 7.78
CA THR A 46 -13.06 -9.77 6.48
C THR A 46 -13.45 -8.36 6.07
N VAL A 47 -13.07 -7.95 4.85
CA VAL A 47 -13.44 -6.63 4.32
C VAL A 47 -14.97 -6.56 4.19
N PRO A 48 -15.67 -5.65 4.89
CA PRO A 48 -17.13 -5.56 4.82
C PRO A 48 -17.62 -5.14 3.43
N GLN A 49 -18.81 -5.61 3.03
CA GLN A 49 -19.42 -5.27 1.73
C GLN A 49 -19.54 -3.77 1.49
N ALA A 50 -19.78 -2.96 2.54
CA ALA A 50 -19.86 -1.52 2.42
C ALA A 50 -18.55 -0.87 1.93
N VAL A 51 -17.39 -1.44 2.30
CA VAL A 51 -16.08 -0.98 1.81
C VAL A 51 -15.93 -1.25 0.31
N TYR A 52 -16.39 -2.42 -0.15
CA TYR A 52 -16.41 -2.74 -1.59
C TYR A 52 -17.33 -1.79 -2.37
N ALA A 53 -18.48 -1.43 -1.81
CA ALA A 53 -19.42 -0.50 -2.44
C ALA A 53 -18.89 0.94 -2.52
N ALA A 54 -18.07 1.34 -1.54
CA ALA A 54 -17.46 2.67 -1.48
C ALA A 54 -16.19 2.80 -2.34
N SER A 55 -15.45 1.70 -2.54
CA SER A 55 -14.22 1.70 -3.33
C SER A 55 -14.52 1.98 -4.81
N ARG A 56 -13.63 2.77 -5.42
CA ARG A 56 -13.67 3.08 -6.85
C ARG A 56 -12.77 2.15 -7.66
N ARG A 57 -12.07 1.22 -7.02
CA ARG A 57 -11.10 0.33 -7.65
C ARG A 57 -11.44 -1.13 -7.34
N GLY A 58 -11.48 -1.97 -8.37
CA GLY A 58 -11.73 -3.41 -8.20
C GLY A 58 -10.64 -4.15 -7.40
N ASP A 59 -9.45 -3.57 -7.29
CA ASP A 59 -8.32 -4.10 -6.51
C ASP A 59 -8.24 -3.53 -5.09
N LEU A 60 -9.21 -2.69 -4.68
CA LEU A 60 -9.22 -1.98 -3.39
C LEU A 60 -7.97 -1.14 -3.12
N GLY A 61 -7.20 -0.75 -4.14
CA GLY A 61 -5.96 0.01 -3.97
C GLY A 61 -6.15 1.43 -3.45
N ASP A 62 -7.39 1.90 -3.29
CA ASP A 62 -7.80 3.15 -2.66
C ASP A 62 -8.17 3.01 -1.18
N VAL A 63 -8.24 1.78 -0.66
CA VAL A 63 -8.47 1.51 0.77
C VAL A 63 -7.23 1.88 1.58
N ARG A 64 -7.42 2.46 2.76
CA ARG A 64 -6.34 2.77 3.71
C ARG A 64 -6.81 2.43 5.12
N ILE A 65 -5.92 1.85 5.93
CA ILE A 65 -6.18 1.56 7.34
C ILE A 65 -5.49 2.61 8.19
N PHE A 66 -6.21 3.15 9.16
CA PHE A 66 -5.72 4.15 10.10
C PHE A 66 -5.87 3.64 11.53
N ASN A 67 -4.94 4.01 12.41
CA ASN A 67 -5.07 3.76 13.84
C ASN A 67 -6.02 4.77 14.52
N GLY A 68 -6.25 4.61 15.83
CA GLY A 68 -7.10 5.53 16.61
C GLY A 68 -6.58 6.97 16.71
N ALA A 69 -5.31 7.22 16.36
CA ALA A 69 -4.73 8.56 16.25
C ALA A 69 -4.90 9.16 14.84
N GLY A 70 -5.53 8.44 13.89
CA GLY A 70 -5.71 8.87 12.51
C GLY A 70 -4.47 8.71 11.64
N GLU A 71 -3.46 7.96 12.10
CA GLU A 71 -2.22 7.71 11.36
C GLU A 71 -2.37 6.47 10.49
N PRO A 72 -1.84 6.47 9.26
CA PRO A 72 -1.89 5.29 8.40
C PRO A 72 -1.04 4.16 8.98
N VAL A 73 -1.56 2.93 8.96
CA VAL A 73 -0.85 1.73 9.42
C VAL A 73 -0.59 0.74 8.28
N PRO A 74 0.48 -0.07 8.35
CA PRO A 74 0.73 -1.13 7.38
C PRO A 74 -0.37 -2.20 7.39
N TYR A 75 -0.73 -2.71 6.22
CA TYR A 75 -1.69 -3.80 6.06
C TYR A 75 -1.43 -4.57 4.76
N SER A 76 -2.01 -5.76 4.63
CA SER A 76 -2.10 -6.51 3.39
C SER A 76 -3.57 -6.80 3.05
N LEU A 77 -3.87 -6.96 1.75
CA LEU A 77 -5.17 -7.42 1.28
C LEU A 77 -4.99 -8.76 0.59
N ASP A 78 -5.71 -9.76 1.09
CA ASP A 78 -5.81 -11.05 0.43
C ASP A 78 -6.86 -10.93 -0.68
N ALA A 79 -6.40 -10.60 -1.89
CA ALA A 79 -7.25 -10.63 -3.07
C ALA A 79 -7.34 -12.07 -3.59
N PRO A 80 -8.53 -12.55 -3.99
CA PRO A 80 -8.63 -13.82 -4.68
C PRO A 80 -7.77 -13.77 -5.94
N ALA A 81 -6.90 -14.77 -6.11
CA ALA A 81 -6.10 -14.89 -7.32
C ALA A 81 -7.03 -14.91 -8.54
N ALA A 82 -6.70 -14.11 -9.55
CA ALA A 82 -7.40 -14.20 -10.83
C ALA A 82 -7.33 -15.65 -11.32
N ALA A 83 -8.44 -16.14 -11.90
CA ALA A 83 -8.46 -17.48 -12.47
C ALA A 83 -7.29 -17.62 -13.45
N ALA A 84 -6.45 -18.62 -13.22
CA ALA A 84 -5.30 -18.88 -14.08
C ALA A 84 -5.81 -19.17 -15.49
N VAL A 85 -5.36 -18.37 -16.47
CA VAL A 85 -5.60 -18.69 -17.89
C VAL A 85 -4.64 -19.83 -18.22
N PRO A 86 -5.15 -21.01 -18.64
CA PRO A 86 -4.27 -22.11 -19.04
C PRO A 86 -3.34 -21.66 -20.16
N PRO A 87 -2.03 -22.00 -20.11
CA PRO A 87 -1.11 -21.60 -21.16
C PRO A 87 -1.51 -22.26 -22.49
N SER A 88 -1.60 -21.45 -23.55
CA SER A 88 -1.77 -21.96 -24.91
C SER A 88 -0.42 -22.39 -25.48
N ARG A 89 -0.37 -23.58 -26.09
CA ARG A 89 0.83 -24.05 -26.80
C ARG A 89 0.79 -23.53 -28.24
N THR A 90 1.80 -22.79 -28.63
CA THR A 90 1.99 -22.36 -30.02
C THR A 90 3.12 -23.16 -30.65
N PRO A 91 2.95 -23.73 -31.87
CA PRO A 91 4.05 -24.40 -32.56
C PRO A 91 5.16 -23.40 -32.88
N VAL A 92 6.40 -23.80 -32.65
CA VAL A 92 7.60 -23.00 -32.97
C VAL A 92 8.46 -23.73 -33.99
N HIS A 93 9.20 -22.97 -34.80
CA HIS A 93 10.17 -23.53 -35.72
C HIS A 93 11.40 -24.03 -34.96
N TRP A 94 11.89 -25.20 -35.36
CA TRP A 94 13.14 -25.76 -34.84
C TRP A 94 14.32 -25.19 -35.62
N PHE A 95 15.38 -24.81 -34.92
CA PHE A 95 16.64 -24.42 -35.54
C PHE A 95 17.64 -25.59 -35.47
N PRO A 96 18.46 -25.80 -36.51
CA PRO A 96 19.50 -26.81 -36.49
C PRO A 96 20.55 -26.50 -35.42
N LEU A 97 21.14 -27.55 -34.86
CA LEU A 97 22.24 -27.49 -33.89
C LEU A 97 23.59 -27.38 -34.59
#